data_AF-H9FLT5-F1
#
_entry.id   AF-H9FLT5-F1
#
_cell.length_a   1.000
_cell.length_b   1.000
_cell.length_c   1.000
_cell.angle_alpha   90.00
_cell.angle_beta   90.00
_cell.angle_gamma   90.00
#
_symmetry.space_group_name_H-M   'P 1'
#
loop_
_entity.id
_entity.type
_entity.pdbx_description
1 polymer ?
#
loop_
_entity_poly.entity_id
_entity_poly.type
_entity_poly.pdbx_seq_one_letter_code
_entity_poly.pdbx_strand_id
1 'polypeptide(L)'
;SAGSLKSSQLGREIDDHDAVLRFNGAPTANFQQDVGTKTTIRLMNSQLVTTEKRFLKDSLYNEGILIVWDPSVYHSNIPKWYQNPDYNFFNNYKSYRKLHPDQPFYILKPQ
;
A
#
# COMPACT_ATOMS: atom_id res chain seq x y z
N SER A 1 -5.39 8.18 6.11
CA SER A 1 -5.37 9.39 5.24
C SER A 1 -6.56 10.29 5.54
N ALA A 2 -6.77 10.62 6.82
CA ALA A 2 -7.89 11.47 7.22
C ALA A 2 -7.55 12.94 6.94
N GLY A 3 -8.56 13.73 6.54
CA GLY A 3 -8.38 15.16 6.29
C GLY A 3 -8.01 15.96 7.54
N SER A 4 -8.30 15.43 8.73
CA SER A 4 -7.96 16.03 10.03
C SER A 4 -6.46 16.13 10.30
N LEU A 5 -5.61 15.47 9.50
CA LEU A 5 -4.16 15.61 9.61
C LEU A 5 -3.66 16.97 9.09
N LYS A 6 -4.45 17.67 8.26
CA LYS A 6 -4.06 18.96 7.71
C LYS A 6 -3.90 19.99 8.83
N SER A 7 -2.76 20.69 8.83
CA SER A 7 -2.37 21.68 9.84
C SER A 7 -2.19 21.11 11.26
N SER A 8 -2.05 19.79 11.41
CA SER A 8 -1.82 19.15 12.70
C SER A 8 -0.38 19.30 13.21
N GLN A 9 0.58 19.53 12.30
CA GLN A 9 2.01 19.64 12.61
C GLN A 9 2.62 18.38 13.26
N LEU A 10 1.97 17.23 13.10
CA LEU A 10 2.40 15.96 13.71
C LEU A 10 3.60 15.32 13.01
N GLY A 11 4.10 15.90 11.91
CA GLY A 11 5.09 15.23 11.07
C GLY A 11 6.37 14.83 11.78
N ARG A 12 6.85 15.66 12.72
CA ARG A 12 8.05 15.35 13.52
C ARG A 12 7.78 14.23 14.52
N GLU A 13 6.62 14.24 15.17
CA GLU A 13 6.21 13.18 16.10
C GLU A 13 6.05 11.84 15.38
N ILE A 14 5.49 11.85 14.17
CA ILE A 14 5.38 10.66 13.32
C ILE A 14 6.78 10.11 12.96
N ASP A 15 7.70 10.96 12.54
CA ASP A 15 9.04 10.54 12.09
C ASP A 15 9.95 10.06 13.24
N ASP A 16 9.62 10.35 14.50
CA ASP A 16 10.36 9.91 15.70
C ASP A 16 10.18 8.41 16.01
N HIS A 17 9.20 7.75 15.38
CA HIS A 17 8.97 6.31 15.54
C HIS A 17 9.92 5.49 14.66
N ASP A 18 10.33 4.30 15.11
CA ASP A 18 11.19 3.39 14.34
C ASP A 18 10.60 3.01 12.97
N ALA A 19 9.28 2.85 12.90
CA ALA A 19 8.56 2.48 11.69
C ALA A 19 7.26 3.26 11.52
N VAL A 20 6.90 3.58 10.27
CA VAL A 20 5.66 4.28 9.92
C VAL A 20 4.90 3.48 8.87
N LEU A 21 3.63 3.17 9.16
CA LEU A 21 2.71 2.51 8.23
C LEU A 21 1.80 3.55 7.57
N ARG A 22 1.69 3.49 6.23
CA ARG A 22 0.79 4.33 5.43
C ARG A 22 -0.17 3.49 4.59
N PHE A 23 -1.21 4.13 4.06
CA PHE A 23 -2.27 3.46 3.31
C PHE A 23 -2.37 3.96 1.87
N ASN A 24 -2.57 3.03 0.94
CA ASN A 24 -2.86 3.30 -0.48
C ASN A 24 -1.87 4.33 -1.08
N GLY A 25 -2.35 5.28 -1.87
CA GLY A 25 -1.55 6.36 -2.46
C GLY A 25 -1.38 7.59 -1.58
N ALA A 26 -1.41 7.48 -0.25
CA ALA A 26 -1.19 8.63 0.64
C ALA A 26 0.24 9.18 0.46
N PRO A 27 0.43 10.42 -0.04
CA PRO A 27 1.73 10.99 -0.29
C PRO A 27 2.34 11.59 0.99
N THR A 28 3.67 11.70 1.01
CA THR A 28 4.43 12.49 2.00
C THR A 28 4.83 13.84 1.42
N ALA A 29 5.16 13.88 0.13
CA ALA A 29 5.56 15.11 -0.57
C ALA A 29 4.46 16.19 -0.49
N ASN A 30 4.87 17.41 -0.13
CA ASN A 30 4.04 18.59 0.13
C ASN A 30 3.18 18.54 1.40
N PHE A 31 3.31 17.50 2.22
CA PHE A 31 2.56 17.33 3.48
C PHE A 31 3.45 17.03 4.68
N GLN A 32 4.78 17.08 4.52
CA GLN A 32 5.74 16.58 5.50
C GLN A 32 5.57 17.16 6.91
N GLN A 33 5.21 18.44 7.02
CA GLN A 33 4.97 19.09 8.31
C GLN A 33 3.85 18.39 9.12
N ASP A 34 2.84 17.89 8.42
CA ASP A 34 1.65 17.30 9.03
C ASP A 34 1.74 15.77 9.12
N VAL A 35 2.35 15.12 8.12
CA VAL A 35 2.29 13.66 7.98
C VAL A 35 3.65 12.98 8.07
N GLY A 36 4.74 13.73 8.22
CA GLY A 36 6.11 13.20 8.25
C GLY A 36 6.63 12.81 6.87
N THR A 37 7.84 12.25 6.87
CA THR A 37 8.59 11.88 5.66
C THR A 37 8.74 10.37 5.51
N LYS A 38 8.77 9.62 6.61
CA LYS A 38 9.09 8.19 6.63
C LYS A 38 7.95 7.33 6.11
N THR A 39 8.24 6.36 5.25
CA THR A 39 7.34 5.23 4.96
C THR A 39 8.09 3.91 5.08
N THR A 40 7.80 3.16 6.13
CA THR A 40 8.42 1.83 6.34
C THR A 40 7.54 0.72 5.78
N ILE A 41 6.22 0.83 5.93
CA ILE A 41 5.24 -0.13 5.43
C ILE A 41 4.12 0.62 4.73
N ARG A 42 3.64 0.10 3.59
CA ARG A 42 2.47 0.62 2.89
C ARG A 42 1.47 -0.49 2.61
N LEU A 43 0.31 -0.38 3.25
CA LEU A 43 -0.82 -1.28 3.04
C LEU A 43 -1.74 -0.72 1.95
N MET A 44 -2.03 -1.52 0.93
CA MET A 44 -2.83 -1.13 -0.23
C MET A 44 -3.96 -2.13 -0.45
N ASN A 45 -5.11 -1.66 -0.90
CA ASN A 45 -6.16 -2.56 -1.38
C ASN A 45 -5.89 -3.01 -2.82
N SER A 46 -6.49 -4.13 -3.21
CA SER A 46 -6.41 -4.72 -4.54
C SER A 46 -7.01 -3.84 -5.64
N GLN A 47 -8.04 -3.05 -5.32
CA GLN A 47 -8.65 -2.10 -6.24
C GLN A 47 -7.62 -1.10 -6.77
N LEU A 48 -6.79 -0.51 -5.89
CA LEU A 48 -5.73 0.41 -6.27
C LEU A 48 -4.72 -0.30 -7.17
N VAL A 49 -4.21 -1.45 -6.74
CA VAL A 49 -3.21 -2.21 -7.51
C VAL A 49 -3.74 -2.60 -8.89
N THR A 50 -5.04 -2.85 -9.03
CA THR A 50 -5.68 -3.25 -10.28
C THR A 50 -5.97 -2.08 -11.22
N THR A 51 -6.47 -0.97 -10.68
CA THR A 51 -7.08 0.10 -11.50
C THR A 51 -6.25 1.39 -11.59
N GLU A 52 -5.38 1.66 -10.61
CA GLU A 52 -4.58 2.89 -10.57
C GLU A 52 -3.33 2.75 -11.45
N LYS A 53 -3.34 3.39 -12.62
CA LYS A 53 -2.22 3.36 -13.58
C LYS A 53 -0.93 3.94 -13.02
N ARG A 54 -1.02 4.82 -12.00
CA ARG A 54 0.15 5.39 -11.33
C ARG A 54 0.87 4.37 -10.44
N PHE A 55 0.23 3.29 -10.03
CA PHE A 55 0.86 2.27 -9.17
C PHE A 55 2.18 1.73 -9.76
N LEU A 56 2.23 1.46 -11.06
CA LEU A 56 3.43 0.95 -11.74
C LEU A 56 4.41 2.04 -12.18
N LYS A 57 4.17 3.32 -11.83
CA LYS A 57 4.93 4.46 -12.37
C LYS A 57 5.44 5.43 -11.31
N ASP A 58 4.64 5.67 -10.28
CA ASP A 58 4.90 6.67 -9.26
C ASP A 58 5.94 6.13 -8.26
N SER A 59 7.00 6.90 -8.04
CA SER A 59 8.08 6.53 -7.13
C SER A 59 7.64 6.45 -5.67
N LEU A 60 6.48 7.03 -5.31
CA LEU A 60 5.87 6.90 -3.99
C LEU A 60 5.74 5.43 -3.52
N TYR A 61 5.49 4.51 -4.45
CA TYR A 61 5.29 3.10 -4.13
C TYR A 61 6.62 2.35 -3.94
N ASN A 62 7.75 2.94 -4.32
CA ASN A 62 9.05 2.27 -4.33
C ASN A 62 9.78 2.36 -2.97
N GLU A 63 9.13 2.90 -1.94
CA GLU A 63 9.66 3.05 -0.58
C GLU A 63 9.08 1.98 0.36
N GLY A 64 9.94 1.39 1.18
CA GLY A 64 9.55 0.48 2.26
C GLY A 64 8.96 -0.84 1.77
N ILE A 65 8.26 -1.52 2.68
CA ILE A 65 7.59 -2.80 2.43
C ILE A 65 6.18 -2.53 1.92
N LEU A 66 5.80 -3.20 0.84
CA LEU A 66 4.44 -3.15 0.32
C LEU A 66 3.63 -4.36 0.80
N ILE A 67 2.34 -4.13 1.07
CA ILE A 67 1.37 -5.19 1.34
C ILE A 67 0.11 -4.90 0.55
N VAL A 68 -0.38 -5.88 -0.22
CA VAL A 68 -1.69 -5.81 -0.87
C VAL A 68 -2.67 -6.76 -0.18
N TRP A 69 -3.90 -6.31 0.03
CA TRP A 69 -5.00 -7.15 0.49
C TRP A 69 -6.18 -7.06 -0.48
N ASP A 70 -6.95 -8.14 -0.59
CA ASP A 70 -8.14 -8.25 -1.42
C ASP A 70 -9.26 -8.84 -0.56
N PRO A 71 -10.47 -8.24 -0.53
CA PRO A 71 -11.61 -8.86 0.12
C PRO A 71 -11.89 -10.26 -0.42
N SER A 72 -12.30 -11.17 0.45
CA SER A 72 -12.71 -12.51 0.06
C SER A 72 -14.14 -12.80 0.54
N VAL A 73 -14.82 -13.74 -0.12
CA VAL A 73 -16.08 -14.27 0.38
C VAL A 73 -15.85 -14.85 1.78
N TYR A 74 -16.75 -14.60 2.72
CA TYR A 74 -16.62 -15.08 4.10
C TYR A 74 -16.32 -16.60 4.16
N HIS A 75 -15.32 -16.97 4.98
CA HIS A 75 -14.77 -18.33 5.08
C HIS A 75 -14.18 -18.92 3.78
N SER A 76 -13.83 -18.10 2.80
CA SER A 76 -13.13 -18.56 1.60
C SER A 76 -11.68 -18.96 1.93
N ASN A 77 -11.25 -20.11 1.41
CA ASN A 77 -9.85 -20.51 1.45
C ASN A 77 -9.07 -19.90 0.27
N ILE A 78 -7.74 -20.04 0.29
CA ILE A 78 -6.86 -19.46 -0.73
C ILE A 78 -7.23 -19.91 -2.16
N PRO A 79 -7.42 -21.22 -2.46
CA PRO A 79 -7.80 -21.65 -3.80
C PRO A 79 -9.11 -21.04 -4.31
N LYS A 80 -10.14 -20.99 -3.46
CA LYS A 80 -11.45 -20.42 -3.82
C LYS A 80 -11.38 -18.91 -4.03
N TRP A 81 -10.65 -18.19 -3.18
CA TRP A 81 -10.41 -16.76 -3.34
C TRP A 81 -9.60 -16.45 -4.61
N TYR A 82 -8.56 -17.23 -4.91
CA TYR A 82 -7.74 -17.02 -6.11
C TYR A 82 -8.54 -17.17 -7.43
N GLN A 83 -9.57 -18.02 -7.44
CA GLN A 83 -10.45 -18.19 -8.60
C GLN A 83 -11.40 -17.00 -8.82
N ASN A 84 -11.78 -16.30 -7.76
CA ASN A 84 -12.72 -15.18 -7.80
C ASN A 84 -12.34 -14.09 -6.80
N PRO A 85 -11.21 -13.38 -7.04
CA PRO A 85 -10.82 -12.22 -6.23
C PRO A 85 -11.80 -11.06 -6.45
N ASP A 86 -11.90 -10.16 -5.50
CA ASP A 86 -12.74 -8.95 -5.63
C ASP A 86 -12.19 -8.04 -6.74
N TYR A 87 -10.86 -7.84 -6.75
CA TYR A 87 -10.14 -7.25 -7.88
C TYR A 87 -8.99 -8.15 -8.32
N ASN A 88 -8.89 -8.43 -9.62
CA ASN A 88 -7.83 -9.28 -10.17
C ASN A 88 -6.48 -8.53 -10.30
N PHE A 89 -5.83 -8.29 -9.16
CA PHE A 89 -4.57 -7.53 -9.04
C PHE A 89 -3.32 -8.33 -9.43
N PHE A 90 -3.44 -9.65 -9.64
CA PHE A 90 -2.29 -10.56 -9.78
C PHE A 90 -1.34 -10.20 -10.94
N ASN A 91 -1.88 -9.71 -12.07
CA ASN A 91 -1.04 -9.30 -13.20
C ASN A 91 -0.20 -8.06 -12.87
N ASN A 92 -0.79 -7.05 -12.24
CA ASN A 92 -0.08 -5.84 -11.85
C ASN A 92 0.90 -6.11 -10.70
N TYR A 93 0.55 -6.99 -9.75
CA TYR A 93 1.46 -7.46 -8.72
C TYR A 93 2.71 -8.12 -9.34
N LYS A 94 2.54 -9.03 -10.30
CA LYS A 94 3.65 -9.67 -11.01
C LYS A 94 4.48 -8.65 -11.80
N SER A 95 3.85 -7.71 -12.49
CA SER A 95 4.55 -6.64 -13.21
C SER A 95 5.38 -5.77 -12.28
N TYR A 96 4.82 -5.37 -11.12
CA TYR A 96 5.55 -4.60 -10.11
C TYR A 96 6.76 -5.38 -9.57
N ARG A 97 6.59 -6.66 -9.21
CA ARG A 97 7.68 -7.52 -8.74
C ARG A 97 8.81 -7.69 -9.76
N LYS A 98 8.52 -7.61 -11.07
CA LYS A 98 9.56 -7.61 -12.12
C LYS A 98 10.33 -6.29 -12.19
N LEU A 99 9.66 -5.16 -11.95
CA LEU A 99 10.28 -3.83 -11.95
C LEU A 99 11.09 -3.56 -10.66
N HIS A 100 10.64 -4.10 -9.53
CA HIS A 100 11.22 -3.88 -8.20
C HIS A 100 11.48 -5.22 -7.48
N PRO A 101 12.42 -6.05 -7.98
CA PRO A 101 12.64 -7.39 -7.45
C PRO A 101 13.12 -7.40 -5.99
N ASP A 102 13.88 -6.38 -5.59
CA ASP A 102 14.51 -6.30 -4.27
C ASP A 102 13.59 -5.69 -3.20
N GLN A 103 12.48 -5.04 -3.60
CA GLN A 103 11.55 -4.45 -2.66
C GLN A 103 10.55 -5.51 -2.14
N PRO A 104 10.44 -5.73 -0.82
CA PRO A 104 9.48 -6.68 -0.27
C PRO A 104 8.04 -6.27 -0.59
N PHE A 105 7.27 -7.18 -1.19
CA PHE A 105 5.87 -6.95 -1.52
C PHE A 105 5.04 -8.21 -1.23
N TYR A 106 4.21 -8.16 -0.20
CA TYR A 106 3.44 -9.30 0.30
C TYR A 106 1.96 -9.23 -0.08
N ILE A 107 1.31 -10.39 -0.09
CA ILE A 107 -0.15 -10.52 -0.24
C ILE A 107 -0.70 -10.97 1.11
N LEU A 108 -1.62 -10.20 1.69
CA LEU A 108 -2.32 -10.59 2.92
C LEU A 108 -3.24 -11.78 2.63
N LYS A 109 -3.27 -12.75 3.54
CA LYS A 109 -4.15 -13.91 3.42
C LYS A 109 -5.62 -13.48 3.51
N PRO A 110 -6.54 -14.17 2.79
CA PRO A 110 -7.95 -13.79 2.73
C PRO A 110 -8.79 -14.16 3.98
N GLN A 111 -8.22 -14.84 4.99
CA GLN A 111 -8.90 -15.31 6.22
C GLN A 111 -8.87 -14.31 7.37
#